data_AF-A0A951MNZ0-F1
#
_entry.id   AF-A0A951MNZ0-F1
#
_cell.length_a   1.000
_cell.length_b   1.000
_cell.length_c   1.000
_cell.angle_alpha   90.00
_cell.angle_beta   90.00
_cell.angle_gamma   90.00
#
_symmetry.space_group_name_H-M   'P 1'
#
loop_
_entity.id
_entity.type
_entity.pdbx_description
1 polymer ?
#
loop_
_entity_poly.entity_id
_entity_poly.type
_entity_poly.pdbx_seq_one_letter_code
_entity_poly.pdbx_strand_id
1 'polypeptide(L)'
;MIDGAEIRRATPDDLEEVVELLAAQLAEHHIPFARADLAFAAEAIPRVAERGLVLLAVDGAGAVGVACVSYSSTVERGGLVAGRAVRGPHAPRARHGQRAAGGGDRGGEPRGVPRD
;
A
#
# COMPACT_ATOMS: atom_id res chain seq x y z
N MET A 1 5.51 -20.53 9.27
CA MET A 1 5.38 -19.25 9.96
C MET A 1 6.78 -18.81 10.31
N ILE A 2 7.14 -17.55 10.04
CA ILE A 2 8.40 -17.01 10.56
C ILE A 2 8.11 -16.65 12.01
N ASP A 3 8.12 -17.65 12.89
CA ASP A 3 7.95 -17.43 14.33
C ASP A 3 9.21 -16.74 14.85
N GLY A 4 9.08 -15.49 15.29
CA GLY A 4 10.17 -14.76 15.94
C GLY A 4 10.89 -13.69 15.11
N ALA A 5 10.48 -13.42 13.86
CA ALA A 5 11.03 -12.28 13.13
C ALA A 5 10.41 -10.95 13.58
N GLU A 6 11.25 -9.97 13.89
CA GLU A 6 10.88 -8.59 14.15
C GLU A 6 10.67 -7.86 12.82
N ILE A 7 9.57 -7.11 12.70
CA ILE A 7 9.35 -6.21 11.56
C ILE A 7 9.74 -4.79 11.97
N ARG A 8 10.72 -4.19 11.29
CA ARG A 8 11.15 -2.81 11.52
C ARG A 8 11.30 -2.03 10.23
N ARG A 9 11.38 -0.70 10.35
CA ARG A 9 11.76 0.17 9.21
C ARG A 9 13.23 -0.06 8.88
N ALA A 10 13.55 -0.06 7.59
CA ALA A 10 14.93 -0.02 7.13
C ALA A 10 15.56 1.34 7.47
N THR A 11 16.82 1.32 7.87
CA THR A 11 17.69 2.49 8.05
C THR A 11 18.66 2.57 6.87
N PRO A 12 19.42 3.68 6.71
CA PRO A 12 20.46 3.76 5.70
C PRO A 12 21.53 2.66 5.79
N ASP A 13 21.77 2.13 7.00
CA ASP A 13 22.76 1.07 7.22
C ASP A 13 22.31 -0.28 6.65
N ASP A 14 21.01 -0.46 6.41
CA ASP A 14 20.45 -1.71 5.87
C ASP A 14 20.46 -1.76 4.32
N LEU A 15 21.00 -0.74 3.65
CA LEU A 15 20.86 -0.57 2.20
C LEU A 15 21.30 -1.82 1.41
N GLU A 16 22.43 -2.42 1.78
CA GLU A 16 22.97 -3.58 1.08
C GLU A 16 22.06 -4.81 1.25
N GLU A 17 21.56 -5.06 2.46
CA GLU A 17 20.63 -6.16 2.72
C GLU A 17 19.30 -5.97 1.97
N VAL A 18 18.79 -4.74 1.93
CA VAL A 18 17.60 -4.40 1.15
C VAL A 18 17.81 -4.68 -0.35
N VAL A 19 18.95 -4.26 -0.91
CA VAL A 19 19.28 -4.47 -2.32
C VAL A 19 19.41 -5.97 -2.64
N GLU A 20 20.07 -6.74 -1.79
CA GLU A 20 20.20 -8.19 -1.94
C GLU A 20 18.85 -8.89 -1.94
N LEU A 21 17.98 -8.59 -0.97
CA LEU A 21 16.66 -9.20 -0.88
C LEU A 21 15.76 -8.83 -2.08
N LEU A 22 15.82 -7.58 -2.54
CA LEU A 22 15.09 -7.14 -3.74
C LEU A 22 15.63 -7.80 -5.01
N ALA A 23 16.96 -7.90 -5.13
CA ALA A 23 17.61 -8.56 -6.25
C ALA A 23 17.24 -10.04 -6.31
N ALA A 24 17.25 -10.74 -5.17
CA ALA A 24 16.82 -12.13 -5.06
C ALA A 24 15.37 -12.31 -5.52
N GLN A 25 14.46 -11.43 -5.07
CA GLN A 25 13.05 -11.47 -5.46
C GLN A 25 12.85 -11.24 -6.97
N LEU A 26 13.54 -10.26 -7.56
CA LEU A 26 13.42 -9.98 -8.99
C LEU A 26 14.05 -11.10 -9.85
N ALA A 27 15.17 -11.67 -9.39
CA ALA A 27 15.82 -12.80 -10.04
C ALA A 27 14.91 -14.04 -10.06
N GLU A 28 14.24 -14.36 -8.95
CA GLU A 28 13.27 -15.47 -8.87
C GLU A 28 12.14 -15.32 -9.91
N HIS A 29 11.73 -14.08 -10.18
CA HIS A 29 10.71 -13.76 -11.17
C HIS A 29 11.26 -13.51 -12.59
N HIS A 30 12.56 -13.72 -12.82
CA HIS A 30 13.24 -13.46 -14.10
C HIS A 30 13.03 -12.03 -14.63
N ILE A 31 12.88 -11.06 -13.72
CA ILE A 31 12.74 -9.65 -14.08
C ILE A 31 14.15 -9.08 -14.24
N PRO A 32 14.52 -8.53 -15.41
CA PRO A 32 15.81 -7.87 -15.56
C PRO A 32 15.92 -6.63 -14.67
N PHE A 33 17.06 -6.46 -14.01
CA PHE A 33 17.35 -5.29 -13.20
C PHE A 33 18.83 -4.92 -13.28
N ALA A 34 19.13 -3.64 -13.13
CA ALA A 34 20.48 -3.19 -12.80
C ALA A 34 20.58 -2.97 -11.30
N ARG A 35 21.62 -3.52 -10.66
CA ARG A 35 21.82 -3.40 -9.22
C ARG A 35 21.94 -1.94 -8.77
N ALA A 36 22.54 -1.08 -9.59
CA ALA A 36 22.64 0.36 -9.33
C ALA A 36 21.26 1.04 -9.24
N ASP A 37 20.30 0.63 -10.08
CA ASP A 37 18.95 1.19 -10.05
C ASP A 37 18.19 0.74 -8.79
N LEU A 38 18.41 -0.49 -8.34
CA LEU A 38 17.85 -0.99 -7.07
C LEU A 38 18.42 -0.24 -5.88
N ALA A 39 19.73 -0.05 -5.82
CA ALA A 39 20.38 0.71 -4.75
C ALA A 39 19.86 2.15 -4.71
N PHE A 40 19.78 2.81 -5.88
CA PHE A 40 19.22 4.15 -5.99
C PHE A 40 17.76 4.22 -5.50
N ALA A 41 16.91 3.28 -5.91
CA ALA A 41 15.51 3.24 -5.49
C ALA A 41 15.35 2.95 -3.99
N ALA A 42 16.09 1.97 -3.47
CA ALA A 42 16.08 1.58 -2.06
C ALA A 42 16.55 2.73 -1.15
N GLU A 43 17.54 3.50 -1.60
CA GLU A 43 18.01 4.70 -0.90
C GLU A 43 17.00 5.87 -0.98
N ALA A 44 16.31 6.03 -2.12
CA ALA A 44 15.42 7.16 -2.35
C ALA A 44 14.07 7.05 -1.62
N ILE A 45 13.50 5.85 -1.49
CA ILE A 45 12.17 5.64 -0.88
C ILE A 45 12.09 6.19 0.56
N PRO A 46 13.03 5.88 1.47
CA PRO A 46 12.98 6.38 2.85
C PRO A 46 13.21 7.89 2.97
N ARG A 47 13.85 8.53 1.99
CA ARG A 47 14.20 9.96 2.02
C ARG A 47 12.99 10.88 1.86
N VAL A 48 11.86 10.37 1.35
CA VAL A 48 10.62 11.14 1.20
C VAL A 48 9.50 10.37 1.90
N ALA A 49 9.32 10.65 3.19
CA ALA A 49 8.40 9.91 4.05
C ALA A 49 6.95 9.89 3.52
N GLU A 50 6.55 10.91 2.74
CA GLU A 50 5.23 10.98 2.12
C GLU A 50 5.06 10.04 0.92
N ARG A 51 6.15 9.49 0.36
CA ARG A 51 6.11 8.60 -0.81
C ARG A 51 6.07 7.13 -0.42
N GLY A 52 6.63 6.77 0.72
CA GLY A 52 6.66 5.38 1.14
C GLY A 52 7.67 5.08 2.24
N LEU A 53 7.82 3.79 2.51
CA LEU A 53 8.81 3.25 3.45
C LEU A 53 9.24 1.84 3.02
N VAL A 54 10.43 1.44 3.49
CA VAL A 54 10.95 0.08 3.35
C VAL A 54 10.90 -0.59 4.72
N LEU A 55 10.38 -1.81 4.76
CA LEU A 55 10.32 -2.67 5.93
C LEU A 55 11.23 -3.87 5.75
N LEU A 56 11.86 -4.27 6.84
CA LEU A 56 12.62 -5.51 6.94
C LEU A 56 11.97 -6.44 7.95
N ALA A 57 11.94 -7.72 7.62
CA ALA A 57 11.75 -8.79 8.57
C ALA A 57 13.13 -9.28 8.99
N VAL A 58 13.44 -9.19 10.28
CA VAL A 58 14.77 -9.51 10.84
C VAL A 58 14.61 -10.63 11.86
N ASP A 59 15.43 -11.67 11.76
CA ASP A 59 15.56 -12.71 12.77
C ASP A 59 16.95 -12.65 13.44
N GLY A 60 17.26 -13.64 14.28
CA GLY A 60 18.54 -13.69 15.00
C GLY A 60 19.79 -13.78 14.12
N ALA A 61 19.66 -14.01 12.81
CA ALA A 61 20.76 -14.10 11.86
C ALA A 61 20.86 -12.91 10.90
N GLY A 62 19.79 -12.12 10.73
CA GLY A 62 19.78 -10.93 9.87
C GLY A 62 18.44 -10.69 9.20
N ALA A 63 18.42 -9.84 8.16
CA ALA A 63 17.22 -9.62 7.37
C ALA A 63 16.87 -10.86 6.53
N VAL A 64 15.64 -11.34 6.68
CA VAL A 64 15.09 -12.50 5.96
C VAL A 64 13.97 -12.14 5.00
N GLY A 65 13.56 -10.86 4.98
CA GLY A 65 12.52 -10.39 4.07
C GLY A 65 12.48 -8.89 3.97
N VAL A 66 12.02 -8.42 2.82
CA VAL A 66 11.88 -6.99 2.50
C VAL A 66 10.47 -6.70 1.99
N ALA A 67 9.93 -5.54 2.35
CA ALA A 67 8.70 -5.03 1.77
C ALA A 67 8.81 -3.52 1.52
N CYS A 68 8.43 -3.11 0.31
CA CYS A 68 8.32 -1.70 -0.05
C CYS A 68 6.84 -1.28 0.01
N VAL A 69 6.55 -0.22 0.76
CA VAL A 69 5.21 0.37 0.87
C VAL A 69 5.24 1.72 0.19
N SER A 70 4.39 1.93 -0.82
CA SER A 70 4.22 3.22 -1.48
C SER A 70 2.84 3.82 -1.15
N TYR A 71 2.80 5.12 -0.88
CA TYR A 71 1.56 5.86 -0.72
C TYR A 71 1.16 6.48 -2.05
N SER A 72 -0.04 6.18 -2.54
CA SER A 72 -0.61 6.81 -3.73
C SER A 72 -1.94 7.45 -3.37
N SER A 73 -2.12 8.72 -3.72
CA SER A 73 -3.43 9.38 -3.65
C SER A 73 -4.27 8.97 -4.85
N THR A 74 -5.53 8.59 -4.60
CA THR A 74 -6.50 8.46 -5.69
C THR A 74 -6.95 9.85 -6.11
N VAL A 75 -6.82 10.16 -7.40
CA VAL A 75 -7.21 11.46 -8.01
C VAL A 75 -8.68 11.83 -7.71
N GLU A 76 -9.52 10.83 -7.43
CA GLU A 76 -10.97 10.99 -7.30
C GLU A 76 -11.46 11.58 -5.96
N ARG A 77 -10.75 11.37 -4.84
CA ARG A 77 -11.08 11.95 -3.51
C ARG A 77 -9.83 11.99 -2.65
N GLY A 78 -9.44 13.16 -2.15
CA GLY A 78 -8.22 13.40 -1.37
C GLY A 78 -8.10 12.59 -0.07
N GLY A 79 -7.72 11.32 -0.18
CA GLY A 79 -7.41 10.43 0.92
C GLY A 79 -6.22 9.53 0.59
N LEU A 80 -5.32 9.35 1.56
CA LEU A 80 -4.16 8.46 1.44
C LEU A 80 -4.63 6.99 1.44
N VAL A 81 -4.24 6.22 0.42
CA VAL A 81 -4.47 4.78 0.37
C VAL A 81 -3.12 4.08 0.26
N ALA A 82 -2.77 3.26 1.26
CA ALA A 82 -1.59 2.41 1.23
C ALA A 82 -1.97 1.05 0.62
N GLY A 83 -1.43 0.75 -0.56
CA GLY A 83 -1.61 -0.55 -1.21
C GLY A 83 -0.70 -1.61 -0.59
N ARG A 84 -1.28 -2.70 -0.09
CA ARG A 84 -0.57 -3.92 0.33
C ARG A 84 -0.79 -5.00 -0.71
N ALA A 85 0.27 -5.46 -1.39
CA ALA A 85 0.20 -6.64 -2.24
C ALA A 85 0.48 -7.90 -1.40
N VAL A 86 -0.57 -8.56 -0.92
CA VAL A 86 -0.48 -9.94 -0.38
C VAL A 86 -1.55 -10.76 -1.10
N ARG A 87 -1.13 -11.73 -1.91
CA ARG A 87 -2.02 -12.65 -2.63
C ARG A 87 -2.11 -13.97 -1.86
N GLY A 88 -3.25 -14.22 -1.20
CA GLY A 88 -3.65 -15.53 -0.68
C GLY A 88 -4.51 -16.30 -1.69
N PRO A 89 -4.71 -17.62 -1.51
CA PRO A 89 -5.35 -18.48 -2.50
C PRO A 89 -6.88 -18.31 -2.52
N HIS A 90 -7.43 -18.54 -3.71
CA HIS A 90 -8.84 -18.47 -4.10
C HIS A 90 -9.84 -19.17 -3.15
N ALA A 91 -11.00 -18.52 -2.91
CA ALA A 91 -12.35 -19.11 -2.92
C ALA A 91 -13.43 -17.99 -2.97
N PRO A 92 -14.73 -18.25 -3.21
CA PRO A 92 -15.44 -17.81 -4.42
C PRO A 92 -16.45 -16.65 -4.24
N ARG A 93 -16.98 -16.22 -5.39
CA ARG A 93 -17.91 -15.09 -5.64
C ARG A 93 -19.21 -15.14 -4.83
N ALA A 94 -19.64 -13.94 -4.44
CA ALA A 94 -20.94 -13.60 -3.86
C ALA A 94 -22.13 -13.98 -4.76
N ARG A 95 -23.26 -14.33 -4.13
CA ARG A 95 -24.59 -14.28 -4.75
C ARG A 95 -25.29 -12.95 -4.42
N HIS A 96 -25.94 -12.47 -5.46
CA HIS A 96 -26.72 -11.25 -5.62
C HIS A 96 -28.13 -11.39 -5.03
N GLY A 97 -28.71 -10.29 -4.55
CA GLY A 97 -30.14 -10.12 -4.24
C GLY A 97 -30.40 -8.70 -3.74
N GLN A 98 -30.48 -7.71 -4.64
CA GLN A 98 -31.68 -7.12 -5.24
C GLN A 98 -32.46 -6.13 -4.35
N ARG A 99 -32.71 -4.96 -4.97
CA ARG A 99 -33.35 -3.73 -4.48
C ARG A 99 -34.88 -3.80 -4.47
N ALA A 100 -35.51 -2.96 -3.65
CA ALA A 100 -36.73 -2.17 -3.94
C ALA A 100 -36.81 -1.03 -2.87
N ALA A 101 -36.80 0.27 -3.17
CA ALA A 101 -37.77 1.14 -3.86
C ALA A 101 -39.07 1.41 -3.04
N GLY A 102 -39.32 2.70 -2.75
CA GLY A 102 -40.56 3.26 -2.18
C GLY A 102 -40.26 4.61 -1.50
N GLY A 103 -40.51 5.76 -2.13
CA GLY A 103 -41.74 6.57 -1.96
C GLY A 103 -41.46 7.63 -0.86
N GLY A 104 -41.35 8.94 -1.10
CA GLY A 104 -42.26 9.83 -1.80
C GLY A 104 -42.91 10.74 -0.74
N ASP A 105 -42.57 12.03 -0.68
CA ASP A 105 -43.54 13.07 -0.30
C ASP A 105 -43.03 14.47 -0.68
N ARG A 106 -43.91 15.26 -1.32
CA ARG A 106 -43.73 16.68 -1.62
C ARG A 106 -44.86 17.41 -0.90
N GLY A 107 -44.54 18.41 -0.09
CA GLY A 107 -45.56 19.37 0.36
C GLY A 107 -45.06 20.32 1.42
N GLY A 108 -45.06 21.62 1.11
CA GLY A 108 -44.97 22.66 2.14
C GLY A 108 -44.15 23.90 1.77
N GLU A 109 -44.62 24.71 0.83
CA GLU A 109 -44.57 26.18 0.99
C GLU A 109 -45.79 26.61 1.83
N PRO A 110 -45.91 27.83 2.41
CA PRO A 110 -45.22 29.09 2.06
C PRO A 110 -44.82 29.99 3.26
N ARG A 111 -44.16 31.13 2.99
CA ARG A 111 -44.54 32.52 3.43
C ARG A 111 -43.35 33.46 3.70
N GLY A 112 -43.35 34.61 2.99
CA GLY A 112 -43.02 35.98 3.46
C GLY A 112 -41.57 36.27 3.89
N VAL A 113 -40.93 37.41 3.65
CA VAL A 113 -41.32 38.81 3.34
C VAL A 113 -40.06 39.49 2.75
N PRO A 114 -40.15 40.51 1.89
CA PRO A 114 -39.00 41.16 1.25
C PRO A 114 -38.39 42.26 2.13
N ARG A 115 -37.10 42.58 1.92
CA ARG A 115 -36.53 43.92 2.18
C ARG A 115 -35.34 44.20 1.25
N ASP A 116 -35.53 45.26 0.45
CA ASP A 116 -34.62 46.29 -0.06
C ASP A 116 -33.13 45.99 -0.26
#